data_AF-A0A661FBB1-F1
#
_entry.id   AF-A0A661FBB1-F1
#
_cell.length_a   1.000
_cell.length_b   1.000
_cell.length_c   1.000
_cell.angle_alpha   90.00
_cell.angle_beta   90.00
_cell.angle_gamma   90.00
#
_symmetry.space_group_name_H-M   'P 1'
#
loop_
_entity.id
_entity.type
_entity.pdbx_description
1 polymer ?
#
loop_
_entity_poly.entity_id
_entity_poly.type
_entity_poly.pdbx_seq_one_letter_code
_entity_poly.pdbx_strand_id
1 'polypeptide(L)'
;MPEQTFEELRRYLLKSGITPRHVKRTIAELNDHFDDLQLEGKSEGLSTLDAHAFAESRIGEHKLIAQNMLAKTELKTWIYRYPRVARLYLPVAYLLLLPAAPVFAGAEHASAVARWGTSLMVSAAVTAAMLLLMQIAITLT
;
A
#
# COMPACT_ATOMS: atom_id res chain seq x y z
N MET A 1 18.42 -18.53 -11.70
CA MET A 1 17.08 -18.95 -11.22
C MET A 1 16.09 -17.85 -11.56
N PRO A 2 15.52 -17.89 -12.77
CA PRO A 2 14.72 -16.82 -13.38
C PRO A 2 13.45 -16.49 -12.59
N GLU A 3 12.90 -17.45 -11.85
CA GLU A 3 11.81 -17.22 -10.89
C GLU A 3 12.15 -16.13 -9.87
N GLN A 4 13.39 -16.09 -9.37
CA GLN A 4 13.82 -15.07 -8.41
C GLN A 4 13.89 -13.68 -9.06
N THR A 5 14.36 -13.61 -10.30
CA THR A 5 14.49 -12.35 -11.06
C THR A 5 13.11 -11.80 -11.47
N PHE A 6 12.19 -12.66 -11.91
CA PHE A 6 10.83 -12.24 -12.21
C PHE A 6 10.03 -11.86 -10.96
N GLU A 7 10.27 -12.49 -9.81
CA GLU A 7 9.67 -12.05 -8.54
C GLU A 7 10.21 -10.69 -8.07
N GLU A 8 11.47 -10.36 -8.34
CA GLU A 8 12.00 -9.01 -8.14
C GLU A 8 11.32 -7.98 -9.05
N LEU A 9 11.19 -8.29 -10.34
CA LEU A 9 10.45 -7.45 -11.29
C LEU A 9 8.98 -7.27 -10.85
N ARG A 10 8.32 -8.35 -10.45
CA ARG A 10 6.94 -8.33 -9.93
C ARG A 10 6.80 -7.39 -8.75
N ARG A 11 7.67 -7.52 -7.74
CA ARG A 11 7.68 -6.64 -6.56
C ARG A 11 7.91 -5.19 -6.95
N TYR A 12 8.84 -4.93 -7.87
CA TYR A 12 9.14 -3.59 -8.36
C TYR A 12 7.94 -2.94 -9.07
N LEU A 13 7.26 -3.65 -9.96
CA LEU A 13 6.08 -3.16 -10.70
C LEU A 13 4.92 -2.84 -9.76
N LEU A 14 4.67 -3.71 -8.77
CA LEU A 14 3.61 -3.49 -7.76
C LEU A 14 3.90 -2.25 -6.91
N LYS A 15 5.12 -2.11 -6.38
CA LYS A 15 5.52 -0.92 -5.60
C LYS A 15 5.43 0.37 -6.40
N SER A 16 5.63 0.28 -7.71
CA SER A 16 5.56 1.41 -8.63
C SER A 16 4.13 1.75 -9.09
N GLY A 17 3.12 1.01 -8.61
CA GLY A 17 1.71 1.34 -8.79
C GLY A 17 1.02 0.69 -9.98
N ILE A 18 1.67 -0.25 -10.68
CA ILE A 18 1.03 -1.06 -11.73
C ILE A 18 -0.04 -1.96 -11.09
N THR A 19 -1.20 -2.06 -11.74
CA THR A 19 -2.32 -2.86 -11.22
C THR A 19 -1.97 -4.35 -11.15
N PRO A 20 -2.32 -5.07 -10.06
CA PRO A 20 -1.94 -6.47 -9.87
C PRO A 20 -2.32 -7.41 -11.03
N ARG A 21 -3.45 -7.15 -11.70
CA ARG A 21 -3.88 -7.91 -12.87
C ARG A 21 -2.87 -7.84 -14.02
N HIS A 22 -2.35 -6.64 -14.31
CA HIS A 22 -1.36 -6.45 -15.36
C HIS A 22 -0.02 -7.06 -14.97
N VAL A 23 0.41 -6.89 -13.72
CA VAL A 23 1.65 -7.53 -13.23
C VAL A 23 1.55 -9.06 -13.36
N LYS A 24 0.46 -9.67 -12.87
CA LYS A 24 0.28 -11.12 -12.94
C LYS A 24 0.33 -11.62 -14.38
N ARG A 25 -0.36 -10.92 -15.30
CA ARG A 25 -0.37 -11.28 -16.72
C ARG A 25 1.03 -11.19 -17.33
N THR A 26 1.75 -10.09 -17.09
CA THR A 26 3.08 -9.90 -17.67
C THR A 26 4.09 -10.92 -17.13
N ILE A 27 4.05 -11.26 -15.85
CA ILE A 27 4.95 -12.28 -15.29
C ILE A 27 4.65 -13.66 -15.88
N ALA A 28 3.37 -14.00 -16.09
CA ALA A 28 3.00 -15.23 -16.78
C ALA A 28 3.53 -15.25 -18.22
N GLU A 29 3.29 -14.18 -18.99
CA GLU A 29 3.77 -14.05 -20.37
C GLU A 29 5.31 -14.13 -20.45
N LEU A 30 6.04 -13.59 -19.48
CA LEU A 30 7.50 -13.67 -19.42
C LEU A 30 8.00 -15.08 -19.09
N ASN A 31 7.34 -15.80 -18.19
CA ASN A 31 7.67 -17.19 -17.90
C ASN A 31 7.41 -18.08 -19.12
N ASP A 32 6.24 -17.95 -19.74
CA ASP A 32 5.88 -18.72 -20.93
C ASP A 32 6.90 -18.47 -22.06
N HIS A 33 7.27 -17.20 -22.29
CA HIS A 33 8.27 -16.87 -23.31
C HIS A 33 9.68 -17.38 -22.96
N PHE A 34 10.04 -17.39 -21.68
CA PHE A 34 11.31 -17.94 -21.24
C PHE A 34 11.39 -19.45 -21.48
N ASP A 35 10.31 -20.17 -21.20
CA ASP A 35 10.20 -21.61 -21.43
C ASP A 35 10.29 -21.92 -22.94
N ASP A 36 9.61 -21.13 -23.78
CA ASP A 36 9.71 -21.24 -25.24
C ASP A 36 11.16 -21.06 -25.73
N LEU A 37 11.88 -20.05 -25.22
CA LEU A 37 13.29 -19.81 -25.57
C LEU A 37 14.22 -20.94 -25.12
N GLN A 38 13.95 -21.56 -23.97
CA GLN A 38 14.70 -22.74 -23.54
C GLN A 38 14.47 -23.95 -24.45
N LEU A 39 13.22 -24.16 -24.89
CA LEU A 39 12.89 -25.23 -25.82
C LEU A 39 13.56 -25.00 -27.18
N GLU A 40 13.58 -23.76 -27.67
CA GLU A 40 14.32 -23.36 -28.86
C GLU A 40 15.81 -23.70 -28.73
N GLY A 41 16.47 -23.25 -27.67
CA GLY A 41 17.90 -23.54 -27.45
C GLY A 41 18.20 -25.04 -27.36
N LYS A 42 17.35 -25.82 -26.69
CA LYS A 42 17.48 -27.29 -26.66
C LYS A 42 17.29 -27.92 -28.03
N SER A 43 16.36 -27.40 -28.85
CA SER A 43 16.14 -27.89 -30.21
C SER A 43 17.31 -27.61 -31.15
N GLU A 44 18.09 -26.56 -30.86
CA GLU A 44 19.35 -26.24 -31.53
C GLU A 44 20.54 -27.09 -31.02
N GLY A 45 20.31 -28.02 -30.10
CA GLY A 45 21.32 -28.93 -29.57
C GLY A 45 22.12 -28.39 -28.39
N LEU A 46 21.71 -27.27 -27.80
CA LEU A 46 22.34 -26.74 -26.58
C LEU A 46 22.07 -27.65 -25.38
N SER A 47 23.04 -27.71 -24.46
CA SER A 47 22.83 -28.35 -23.16
C SER A 47 21.77 -27.58 -22.35
N THR A 48 21.16 -28.20 -21.33
CA THR A 48 20.17 -27.51 -20.49
C THR A 48 20.71 -26.23 -19.84
N LEU A 49 22.00 -26.22 -19.47
CA LEU A 49 22.64 -25.05 -18.88
C LEU A 49 22.84 -23.94 -19.92
N ASP A 50 23.27 -24.31 -21.13
CA ASP A 50 23.51 -23.35 -22.22
C ASP A 50 22.19 -22.82 -22.79
N ALA A 51 21.14 -23.65 -22.88
CA ALA A 51 19.80 -23.25 -23.27
C ALA A 51 19.18 -22.26 -22.27
N HIS A 52 19.48 -22.41 -20.98
CA HIS A 52 19.07 -21.45 -19.96
C HIS A 52 19.80 -20.10 -20.12
N ALA A 53 21.13 -20.13 -20.29
CA ALA A 53 21.91 -18.91 -20.54
C ALA A 53 21.49 -18.20 -21.84
N PHE A 54 21.17 -18.98 -22.87
CA PHE A 54 20.59 -18.50 -24.12
C PHE A 54 19.27 -17.78 -23.88
N ALA A 55 18.33 -18.40 -23.17
CA ALA A 55 17.03 -17.81 -22.85
C ALA A 55 17.17 -16.52 -22.02
N GLU A 56 18.06 -16.49 -21.03
CA GLU A 56 18.34 -15.28 -20.23
C GLU A 56 18.89 -14.15 -21.09
N SER A 57 19.79 -14.45 -22.03
CA SER A 57 20.36 -13.45 -22.95
C SER A 57 19.32 -12.87 -23.92
N ARG A 58 18.30 -13.66 -24.29
CA ARG A 58 17.28 -13.29 -25.27
C ARG A 58 16.10 -12.53 -24.68
N ILE A 59 15.71 -12.81 -23.43
CA ILE A 59 14.66 -12.04 -22.74
C ILE A 59 15.02 -10.57 -22.56
N GLY A 60 16.32 -10.28 -22.43
CA GLY A 60 16.84 -8.93 -22.30
C GLY A 60 16.69 -8.34 -20.90
N GLU A 61 16.86 -7.03 -20.79
CA GLU A 61 16.94 -6.36 -19.50
C GLU A 61 15.56 -6.14 -18.86
N HIS A 62 15.32 -6.79 -17.71
CA HIS A 62 14.14 -6.57 -16.87
C HIS A 62 13.87 -5.10 -16.53
N LYS A 63 14.93 -4.29 -16.43
CA LYS A 63 14.83 -2.85 -16.18
C LYS A 63 14.15 -2.11 -17.33
N LEU A 64 14.45 -2.48 -18.57
CA LEU A 64 13.84 -1.89 -19.76
C LEU A 64 12.36 -2.30 -19.86
N ILE A 65 12.06 -3.57 -19.57
CA ILE A 65 10.68 -4.07 -19.48
C ILE A 65 9.89 -3.24 -18.46
N ALA A 66 10.45 -3.03 -17.27
CA ALA A 66 9.79 -2.25 -16.23
C ALA A 66 9.57 -0.78 -16.64
N GLN A 67 10.57 -0.13 -17.24
CA GLN A 67 10.44 1.25 -17.72
C GLN A 67 9.33 1.40 -18.77
N ASN A 68 9.26 0.47 -19.72
CA ASN A 68 8.21 0.44 -20.75
C ASN A 68 6.82 0.29 -20.14
N MET A 69 6.66 -0.54 -19.11
CA MET A 69 5.39 -0.67 -18.40
C MET A 69 5.03 0.58 -17.60
N LEU A 70 6.01 1.22 -16.95
CA LEU A 70 5.79 2.41 -16.13
C LEU A 70 5.46 3.66 -16.96
N ALA A 71 5.90 3.72 -18.22
CA ALA A 71 5.51 4.77 -19.15
C ALA A 71 4.01 4.73 -19.50
N LYS A 72 3.40 3.54 -19.46
CA LYS A 72 1.99 3.33 -19.80
C LYS A 72 1.09 3.64 -18.61
N THR A 73 0.32 4.72 -18.74
CA THR A 73 -0.53 5.22 -17.66
C THR A 73 -1.78 4.35 -17.45
N GLU A 74 -2.24 3.67 -18.49
CA GLU A 74 -3.36 2.72 -18.46
C GLU A 74 -3.09 1.47 -17.62
N LEU A 75 -1.82 1.11 -17.41
CA LEU A 75 -1.43 -0.04 -16.59
C LEU A 75 -1.41 0.29 -15.09
N LYS A 76 -1.49 1.57 -14.74
CA LYS A 76 -1.40 2.06 -13.36
C LYS A 76 -2.75 2.00 -12.66
N THR A 77 -2.70 1.72 -11.37
CA THR A 77 -3.85 1.84 -10.47
C THR A 77 -4.33 3.29 -10.44
N TRP A 78 -5.62 3.53 -10.21
CA TRP A 78 -6.23 4.87 -10.29
C TRP A 78 -5.50 5.93 -9.45
N ILE A 79 -4.99 5.56 -8.27
CA ILE A 79 -4.22 6.44 -7.38
C ILE A 79 -2.98 7.02 -8.08
N TYR A 80 -2.28 6.17 -8.84
CA TYR A 80 -1.07 6.52 -9.58
C TYR A 80 -1.40 7.16 -10.94
N ARG A 81 -2.57 6.86 -11.51
CA ARG A 81 -3.08 7.47 -12.74
C ARG A 81 -3.53 8.92 -12.52
N TYR A 82 -4.15 9.22 -11.38
CA TYR A 82 -4.70 10.53 -11.05
C TYR A 82 -4.25 11.01 -9.66
N PRO A 83 -2.95 11.33 -9.47
CA PRO A 83 -2.39 11.64 -8.15
C PRO A 83 -3.00 12.89 -7.51
N ARG A 84 -3.46 13.86 -8.31
CA ARG A 84 -4.14 15.07 -7.81
C ARG A 84 -5.50 14.73 -7.18
N VAL A 85 -6.26 13.84 -7.83
CA VAL A 85 -7.57 13.37 -7.33
C VAL A 85 -7.36 12.53 -6.08
N ALA A 86 -6.39 11.60 -6.11
CA ALA A 86 -6.08 10.76 -4.96
C ALA A 86 -5.67 11.59 -3.73
N ARG A 87 -4.89 12.66 -3.92
CA ARG A 87 -4.47 13.57 -2.84
C ARG A 87 -5.65 14.24 -2.14
N LEU A 88 -6.72 14.52 -2.87
CA LEU A 88 -7.94 15.08 -2.28
C LEU A 88 -8.82 14.00 -1.65
N TYR A 89 -9.03 12.89 -2.37
CA TYR A 89 -10.00 11.87 -1.99
C TYR A 89 -9.53 10.99 -0.83
N LEU A 90 -8.25 10.57 -0.80
CA LEU A 90 -7.75 9.65 0.23
C LEU A 90 -7.88 10.22 1.65
N PRO A 91 -7.44 11.46 1.95
CA PRO A 91 -7.59 12.03 3.28
C PRO A 91 -9.05 12.15 3.72
N VAL A 92 -9.95 12.54 2.80
CA VAL A 92 -11.39 12.64 3.07
C VAL A 92 -11.97 11.26 3.38
N ALA A 93 -11.63 10.25 2.59
CA ALA A 93 -12.07 8.88 2.84
C ALA A 93 -11.58 8.36 4.21
N TYR A 94 -10.31 8.58 4.56
CA TYR A 94 -9.78 8.19 5.87
C TYR A 94 -10.42 8.96 7.03
N LEU A 95 -10.66 10.27 6.86
CA LEU A 95 -11.34 11.09 7.85
C LEU A 95 -12.75 10.59 8.15
N LEU A 96 -13.46 10.06 7.15
CA LEU A 96 -14.80 9.50 7.34
C LEU A 96 -14.77 8.07 7.88
N LEU A 97 -13.83 7.25 7.40
CA LEU A 97 -13.79 5.81 7.72
C LEU A 97 -13.20 5.52 9.10
N LEU A 98 -12.12 6.20 9.49
CA LEU A 98 -11.44 5.93 10.76
C LEU A 98 -12.31 6.19 12.00
N PRO A 99 -13.07 7.29 12.12
CA PRO A 99 -13.94 7.50 13.28
C PRO A 99 -15.22 6.67 13.21
N ALA A 100 -15.54 6.04 12.08
CA ALA A 100 -16.77 5.26 11.95
C ALA A 100 -16.83 4.16 13.01
N ALA A 101 -15.75 3.37 13.17
CA ALA A 101 -15.69 2.29 14.15
C ALA A 101 -15.97 2.74 15.61
N PRO A 102 -15.26 3.75 16.17
CA PRO A 102 -15.56 4.22 17.52
C PRO A 102 -16.92 4.91 17.64
N VAL A 103 -17.43 5.56 16.58
CA VAL A 103 -18.79 6.13 16.58
C VAL A 103 -19.84 5.02 16.67
N PHE A 104 -19.72 3.96 15.89
CA PHE A 104 -20.63 2.82 15.94
C PHE A 104 -20.55 2.11 17.30
N ALA A 105 -19.34 1.81 17.78
CA ALA A 105 -19.15 1.18 19.10
C ALA A 105 -19.68 2.07 20.24
N GLY A 106 -19.50 3.39 20.14
CA GLY A 106 -20.01 4.35 21.11
C GLY A 106 -21.54 4.44 21.10
N ALA A 107 -22.18 4.31 19.94
CA ALA A 107 -23.64 4.26 19.83
C ALA A 107 -24.22 2.99 20.48
N GLU A 108 -23.59 1.83 20.28
CA GLU A 108 -23.98 0.57 20.93
C GLU A 108 -23.77 0.60 22.45
N HIS A 109 -22.77 1.34 22.93
CA HIS A 109 -22.43 1.46 24.35
C HIS A 109 -22.70 2.86 24.92
N ALA A 110 -23.76 3.53 24.44
CA ALA A 110 -24.06 4.92 24.77
C ALA A 110 -24.12 5.21 26.28
N SER A 111 -24.65 4.27 27.08
CA SER A 111 -24.72 4.41 28.54
C SER A 111 -23.34 4.39 29.21
N ALA A 112 -22.41 3.56 28.72
CA ALA A 112 -21.04 3.53 29.21
C ALA A 112 -20.29 4.80 28.81
N VAL A 113 -20.43 5.26 27.56
CA VAL A 113 -19.84 6.51 27.07
C VAL A 113 -20.34 7.70 27.90
N ALA A 114 -21.64 7.79 28.16
CA ALA A 114 -22.22 8.84 28.99
C ALA A 114 -21.66 8.82 30.43
N ARG A 115 -21.58 7.63 31.06
CA ARG A 115 -21.07 7.49 32.43
C ARG A 115 -19.60 7.89 32.56
N TRP A 116 -18.76 7.44 31.64
CA TRP A 116 -17.33 7.78 31.67
C TRP A 116 -17.11 9.25 31.28
N GLY A 117 -17.90 9.77 30.33
CA GLY A 117 -17.86 11.18 29.94
C GLY A 117 -18.26 12.13 31.08
N THR A 118 -19.32 11.82 31.82
CA THR A 118 -19.72 12.63 32.99
C THR A 118 -18.68 12.58 34.11
N SER A 119 -18.11 11.40 34.38
CA SER A 119 -17.01 11.25 35.35
C SER A 119 -15.81 12.13 35.01
N LEU A 120 -15.39 12.14 33.73
CA LEU A 120 -14.32 13.01 33.24
C LEU A 120 -14.62 14.50 33.41
N MET A 121 -15.85 14.92 33.08
CA MET A 121 -16.27 16.31 33.24
C MET A 121 -16.30 16.76 34.71
N VAL A 122 -16.79 15.91 35.61
CA VAL A 122 -16.78 16.19 37.05
C VAL A 122 -15.35 16.32 37.56
N SER A 123 -14.45 15.40 37.19
CA SER A 123 -13.04 15.46 37.56
C SER A 123 -12.36 16.75 37.05
N ALA A 124 -12.64 17.15 35.80
CA ALA A 124 -12.12 18.38 35.22
C ALA A 124 -12.64 19.62 35.95
N ALA A 125 -13.93 19.67 36.29
CA ALA A 125 -14.53 20.77 37.04
C ALA A 125 -13.94 20.91 38.45
N VAL A 126 -13.77 19.80 39.18
CA VAL A 126 -13.13 19.79 40.50
C VAL A 126 -11.69 20.31 40.41
N THR A 127 -10.93 19.83 39.42
CA THR A 127 -9.55 20.28 39.19
C THR A 127 -9.49 21.78 38.88
N ALA A 128 -10.35 22.26 37.99
CA ALA A 128 -10.42 23.67 37.63
C ALA A 128 -10.82 24.55 38.83
N ALA A 129 -11.78 24.11 39.65
CA ALA A 129 -12.18 24.80 40.86
C ALA A 129 -11.03 24.89 41.86
N MET A 130 -10.27 23.80 42.06
CA MET A 130 -9.11 23.79 42.94
C MET A 130 -8.03 24.77 42.48
N LEU A 131 -7.70 24.77 41.19
CA LEU A 131 -6.73 25.72 40.62
C LEU A 131 -7.19 27.16 40.76
N LEU A 132 -8.48 27.42 40.53
CA LEU A 132 -9.06 28.76 40.68
C LEU A 132 -9.01 29.25 42.13
N LEU A 133 -9.31 28.37 43.10
CA LEU A 133 -9.19 28.68 44.52
C LEU A 133 -7.73 28.98 44.93
N MET A 134 -6.76 28.19 44.44
CA MET A 134 -5.34 28.48 44.67
C MET A 134 -4.94 29.84 44.10
N GLN A 135 -5.43 30.17 42.90
CA GLN A 135 -5.13 31.44 42.25
C GLN A 135 -5.74 32.63 43.00
N ILE A 136 -6.97 32.51 43.49
CA ILE A 136 -7.60 33.52 44.35
C ILE A 136 -6.80 33.72 45.64
N ALA A 137 -6.39 32.63 46.30
CA ALA A 137 -5.61 32.71 47.53
C ALA A 137 -4.32 33.51 47.32
N ILE A 138 -3.55 33.19 46.27
CA ILE A 138 -2.32 33.93 45.93
C ILE A 138 -2.60 35.41 45.68
N THR A 139 -3.70 35.76 44.98
CA THR A 139 -4.01 37.17 44.70
C THR A 139 -4.48 37.97 45.92
N LEU A 140 -4.95 37.28 46.98
CA LEU A 140 -5.45 37.89 48.21
C LEU A 140 -4.41 37.91 49.34
N THR A 141 -3.26 37.23 49.18
CA THR A 141 -2.13 37.27 50.13
C THR A 141 -1.09 38.28 49.66
#